data_AF-A0A7L1FW49-F1
#
_entry.id   AF-A0A7L1FW49-F1
#
_cell.length_a   1.000
_cell.length_b   1.000
_cell.length_c   1.000
_cell.angle_alpha   90.00
_cell.angle_beta   90.00
_cell.angle_gamma   90.00
#
_symmetry.space_group_name_H-M   'P 1'
#
loop_
_entity.id
_entity.type
_entity.pdbx_description
1 polymer ?
#
loop_
_entity_poly.entity_id
_entity_poly.type
_entity_poly.pdbx_seq_one_letter_code
_entity_poly.pdbx_strand_id
1 'polypeptide(L)'
;CSPCRDFTPVLCDFYTELLEETEPPAPFEVVFISSDHSAEEMVGYMRAMHGDWLALPGRQVFTDDLKKKYNITAIPKLVIVKQTGEVITDKGRKQIRDKGLSCFRDWLEGADIFQNFS
;
A
#
# COMPACT_ATOMS: atom_id res chain seq x y z
N CYS A 1 -3.25 -15.57 -6.64
CA CYS A 1 -3.92 -14.38 -7.21
C CYS A 1 -3.13 -13.84 -8.42
N SER A 2 -3.63 -13.96 -9.65
CA SER A 2 -2.94 -13.42 -10.84
C SER A 2 -2.91 -11.88 -10.87
N PRO A 3 -4.03 -11.16 -10.63
CA PRO A 3 -4.03 -9.70 -10.63
C PRO A 3 -3.09 -9.07 -9.59
N CYS A 4 -2.78 -9.79 -8.51
CA CYS A 4 -1.82 -9.38 -7.49
C CYS A 4 -0.39 -9.46 -8.02
N ARG A 5 -0.04 -10.58 -8.68
CA ARG A 5 1.27 -10.77 -9.31
C ARG A 5 1.56 -9.74 -10.39
N ASP A 6 0.52 -9.27 -11.09
CA ASP A 6 0.65 -8.22 -12.12
C ASP A 6 0.84 -6.81 -11.53
N PHE A 7 0.38 -6.57 -10.29
CA PHE A 7 0.41 -5.24 -9.69
C PHE A 7 1.56 -5.06 -8.68
N THR A 8 1.96 -6.12 -7.99
CA THR A 8 3.02 -6.02 -6.97
C THR A 8 4.34 -5.45 -7.54
N PRO A 9 4.84 -5.85 -8.72
CA PRO A 9 6.04 -5.23 -9.29
C PRO A 9 5.89 -3.72 -9.50
N VAL A 10 4.73 -3.29 -10.02
CA VAL A 10 4.43 -1.85 -10.21
C VAL A 10 4.42 -1.10 -8.88
N LEU A 11 3.96 -1.73 -7.80
CA LEU A 11 4.00 -1.14 -6.48
C LEU A 11 5.42 -1.10 -5.91
N CYS A 12 6.25 -2.11 -6.18
CA CYS A 12 7.67 -2.11 -5.80
C CYS A 12 8.41 -0.94 -6.43
N ASP A 13 8.30 -0.78 -7.76
CA ASP A 13 8.95 0.31 -8.48
C ASP A 13 8.50 1.67 -7.92
N PHE A 14 7.18 1.86 -7.76
CA PHE A 14 6.62 3.09 -7.18
C PHE A 14 7.14 3.38 -5.76
N TYR A 15 7.26 2.35 -4.92
CA TYR A 15 7.73 2.49 -3.54
C TYR A 15 9.21 2.80 -3.46
N THR A 16 10.04 2.10 -4.22
CA THR A 16 11.49 2.35 -4.31
C THR A 16 11.77 3.75 -4.84
N GLU A 17 11.11 4.18 -5.91
CA GLU A 17 11.26 5.54 -6.45
C GLU A 17 10.89 6.61 -5.40
N LEU A 18 9.84 6.39 -4.59
CA LEU A 18 9.45 7.33 -3.54
C LEU A 18 10.40 7.38 -2.34
N LEU A 19 11.11 6.30 -2.02
CA LEU A 19 11.97 6.26 -0.83
C LEU A 19 13.44 6.50 -1.13
N GLU A 20 13.93 6.01 -2.26
CA GLU A 20 15.35 6.04 -2.61
C GLU A 20 15.68 7.15 -3.60
N GLU A 21 14.74 7.55 -4.47
CA GLU A 21 15.01 8.50 -5.56
C GLU A 21 14.51 9.92 -5.29
N THR A 22 13.79 10.16 -4.18
CA THR A 22 13.38 11.50 -3.76
C THR A 22 14.21 12.00 -2.57
N GLU A 23 14.58 13.28 -2.56
CA GLU A 23 15.29 13.93 -1.47
C GLU A 23 14.47 15.12 -0.91
N PRO A 24 14.03 15.10 0.35
CA PRO A 24 14.14 13.97 1.29
C PRO A 24 13.22 12.79 0.89
N PRO A 25 13.45 11.58 1.43
CA PRO A 25 12.58 10.43 1.22
C PRO A 25 11.11 10.76 1.51
N ALA A 26 10.21 10.26 0.67
CA ALA A 26 8.79 10.48 0.85
C ALA A 26 8.30 9.91 2.21
N PRO A 27 7.41 10.63 2.92
CA PRO A 27 6.82 10.14 4.17
C PRO A 27 5.72 9.09 3.87
N PHE A 28 6.11 7.94 3.33
CA PHE A 28 5.23 6.90 2.83
C PHE A 28 5.68 5.52 3.29
N GLU A 29 4.72 4.66 3.65
CA GLU A 29 4.97 3.26 4.04
C GLU A 29 3.83 2.38 3.53
N VAL A 30 4.16 1.16 3.12
CA VAL A 30 3.20 0.14 2.67
C VAL A 30 3.11 -0.96 3.74
N VAL A 31 1.89 -1.22 4.21
CA VAL A 31 1.63 -2.35 5.12
C VAL A 31 0.87 -3.43 4.37
N PHE A 32 1.54 -4.55 4.10
CA PHE A 32 0.94 -5.69 3.42
C PHE A 32 0.02 -6.49 4.35
N ILE A 33 -1.19 -6.72 3.85
CA ILE A 33 -2.21 -7.52 4.52
C ILE A 33 -2.49 -8.73 3.62
N SER A 34 -1.97 -9.89 4.01
CA SER A 34 -2.15 -11.11 3.24
C SER A 34 -3.61 -11.58 3.22
N SER A 35 -4.03 -12.13 2.08
CA SER A 35 -5.26 -12.90 1.95
C SER A 35 -4.99 -14.38 1.67
N ASP A 36 -3.73 -14.81 1.81
CA ASP A 36 -3.31 -16.20 1.67
C ASP A 36 -3.86 -17.04 2.82
N HIS A 37 -3.94 -18.36 2.61
CA HIS A 37 -4.56 -19.28 3.55
C HIS A 37 -3.60 -19.76 4.64
N SER A 38 -2.29 -19.56 4.45
CA SER A 38 -1.24 -19.97 5.36
C SER A 38 -0.11 -18.94 5.46
N ALA A 39 0.66 -19.02 6.54
CA ALA A 39 1.84 -18.18 6.72
C ALA A 39 2.94 -18.52 5.70
N GLU A 40 3.04 -19.79 5.32
CA GLU A 40 4.00 -20.28 4.33
C GLU A 40 3.72 -19.71 2.94
N GLU A 41 2.46 -19.66 2.51
CA GLU A 41 2.05 -19.02 1.26
C GLU A 41 2.37 -17.52 1.27
N MET A 42 2.03 -16.84 2.38
CA MET A 42 2.34 -15.42 2.56
C MET A 42 3.85 -15.16 2.45
N VAL A 43 4.67 -15.91 3.19
CA VAL A 43 6.14 -15.77 3.18
C VAL A 43 6.70 -16.08 1.80
N GLY A 44 6.19 -17.12 1.13
CA GLY A 44 6.58 -17.48 -0.23
C GLY A 44 6.28 -16.36 -1.24
N TYR A 45 5.09 -15.75 -1.14
CA TYR A 45 4.74 -14.59 -1.96
C TYR A 45 5.64 -13.39 -1.66
N MET A 46 5.89 -13.13 -0.38
CA MET A 46 6.73 -12.01 0.04
C MET A 46 8.14 -12.11 -0.55
N ARG A 47 8.79 -13.26 -0.36
CA ARG A 47 10.15 -13.49 -0.88
C ARG A 47 10.26 -13.38 -2.40
N ALA A 48 9.19 -13.69 -3.12
CA ALA A 48 9.21 -13.73 -4.58
C ALA A 48 8.91 -12.36 -5.22
N MET A 49 8.09 -11.52 -4.57
CA MET A 49 7.48 -10.38 -5.25
C MET A 49 7.54 -9.07 -4.47
N HIS A 50 7.71 -9.11 -3.14
CA HIS A 50 7.44 -7.98 -2.27
C HIS A 50 8.63 -7.01 -2.19
N GLY A 51 8.34 -5.71 -2.09
CA GLY A 51 9.34 -4.70 -1.78
C GLY A 51 9.76 -4.74 -0.31
N ASP A 52 10.70 -3.86 0.05
CA ASP A 52 11.20 -3.71 1.42
C ASP A 52 10.23 -2.88 2.28
N TRP A 53 8.98 -3.32 2.33
CA TRP A 53 7.90 -2.70 3.11
C TRP A 53 7.33 -3.69 4.14
N LEU A 54 6.56 -3.16 5.08
CA LEU A 54 6.06 -3.92 6.23
C LEU A 54 4.96 -4.92 5.85
N ALA A 55 4.79 -5.95 6.67
CA ALA A 55 3.68 -6.89 6.55
C ALA A 55 3.12 -7.26 7.92
N LEU A 56 1.79 -7.42 8.01
CA LEU A 56 1.17 -7.95 9.21
C LEU A 56 1.42 -9.46 9.30
N PRO A 57 1.82 -10.00 10.47
CA PRO A 57 2.16 -11.41 10.56
C PRO A 57 0.90 -12.28 10.38
N GLY A 58 0.85 -13.03 9.28
CA GLY A 58 -0.20 -14.02 8.98
C GLY A 58 -1.63 -13.48 8.98
N ARG A 59 -2.61 -14.39 8.92
CA ARG A 59 -4.01 -14.03 9.11
C ARG A 59 -4.29 -13.81 10.59
N GLN A 60 -4.46 -12.54 10.97
CA GLN A 60 -4.81 -12.19 12.34
C GLN A 60 -6.30 -11.90 12.47
N VAL A 61 -6.77 -11.83 13.72
CA VAL A 61 -8.15 -11.48 14.06
C VAL A 61 -8.57 -10.17 13.40
N PHE A 62 -7.66 -9.17 13.36
CA PHE A 62 -7.96 -7.88 12.76
C PHE A 62 -7.91 -7.86 11.23
N THR A 63 -7.39 -8.90 10.55
CA THR A 63 -7.33 -8.92 9.07
C THR A 63 -8.74 -8.85 8.47
N ASP A 64 -9.69 -9.58 9.06
CA ASP A 64 -11.07 -9.57 8.61
C ASP A 64 -11.78 -8.26 8.99
N ASP A 65 -11.41 -7.65 10.11
CA ASP A 65 -11.92 -6.33 10.51
C ASP A 65 -11.43 -5.21 9.59
N LEU A 66 -10.17 -5.24 9.17
CA LEU A 66 -9.62 -4.29 8.19
C LEU A 66 -10.30 -4.45 6.83
N LYS A 67 -10.52 -5.69 6.38
CA LYS A 67 -11.26 -5.96 5.14
C LYS A 67 -12.68 -5.38 5.19
N LYS A 68 -13.38 -5.53 6.31
CA LYS A 68 -14.70 -4.94 6.50
C LYS A 68 -14.63 -3.41 6.57
N LYS A 69 -13.74 -2.86 7.39
CA LYS A 69 -13.57 -1.41 7.60
C LYS A 69 -13.34 -0.67 6.28
N TYR A 70 -12.51 -1.24 5.39
CA TYR A 70 -12.19 -0.65 4.10
C TYR A 70 -13.00 -1.21 2.93
N ASN A 71 -14.05 -1.98 3.22
CA ASN A 71 -14.96 -2.57 2.23
C ASN A 71 -14.23 -3.29 1.07
N ILE A 72 -13.27 -4.15 1.43
CA ILE A 72 -12.42 -4.87 0.48
C ILE A 72 -13.19 -6.05 -0.11
N THR A 73 -13.66 -5.91 -1.35
CA THR A 73 -14.42 -6.95 -2.07
C THR A 73 -13.61 -7.70 -3.13
N ALA A 74 -12.45 -7.17 -3.54
CA ALA A 74 -11.57 -7.77 -4.54
C ALA A 74 -10.10 -7.40 -4.28
N ILE A 75 -9.18 -8.26 -4.73
CA ILE A 75 -7.72 -8.07 -4.62
C ILE A 75 -7.04 -8.04 -6.00
N PRO A 76 -5.91 -7.33 -6.14
CA PRO A 76 -5.28 -6.47 -5.14
C PRO A 76 -6.03 -5.14 -4.98
N LYS A 77 -6.08 -4.66 -3.73
CA LYS A 77 -6.66 -3.37 -3.33
C LYS A 77 -5.61 -2.64 -2.50
N LEU A 78 -5.41 -1.37 -2.80
CA LEU A 78 -4.51 -0.48 -2.08
C LEU A 78 -5.33 0.71 -1.60
N VAL A 79 -5.42 0.86 -0.29
CA VAL A 79 -6.13 1.96 0.38
C VAL A 79 -5.07 2.85 1.01
N ILE A 80 -5.13 4.13 0.69
CA ILE A 80 -4.22 5.14 1.20
C ILE A 80 -4.90 5.80 2.38
N VAL A 81 -4.22 5.83 3.51
CA VAL A 81 -4.72 6.33 4.79
C VAL A 81 -3.74 7.31 5.39
N LYS A 82 -4.25 8.25 6.18
CA LYS A 82 -3.45 9.09 7.08
C LYS A 82 -2.91 8.24 8.23
N GLN A 83 -1.93 8.77 8.95
CA GLN A 83 -1.47 8.17 10.22
C GLN A 83 -2.59 8.04 11.27
N THR A 84 -3.62 8.90 11.20
CA THR A 84 -4.82 8.83 12.03
C THR A 84 -5.74 7.65 11.68
N GLY A 85 -5.50 6.98 10.56
CA GLY A 85 -6.34 5.91 10.02
C GLY A 85 -7.52 6.37 9.17
N GLU A 86 -7.66 7.69 8.94
CA GLU A 86 -8.62 8.27 8.01
C GLU A 86 -8.24 7.93 6.55
N VAL A 87 -9.22 7.61 5.73
CA VAL A 87 -8.99 7.24 4.32
C VAL A 87 -8.80 8.49 3.47
N ILE A 88 -7.65 8.58 2.80
CA ILE A 88 -7.40 9.56 1.75
C ILE A 88 -8.04 9.08 0.46
N THR A 89 -7.84 7.81 0.11
CA THR A 89 -8.46 7.20 -1.07
C THR A 89 -8.42 5.68 -1.03
N ASP A 90 -9.48 5.05 -1.55
CA ASP A 90 -9.55 3.61 -1.74
C ASP A 90 -9.17 3.18 -3.17
N LYS A 91 -8.69 4.13 -4.01
CA LYS A 91 -8.35 3.92 -5.42
C LYS A 91 -6.84 3.91 -5.68
N GLY A 92 -6.02 3.72 -4.64
CA GLY A 92 -4.56 3.81 -4.72
C GLY A 92 -3.98 2.97 -5.86
N ARG A 93 -4.44 1.71 -6.03
CA ARG A 93 -4.01 0.84 -7.12
C ARG A 93 -4.24 1.45 -8.51
N LYS A 94 -5.41 2.05 -8.72
CA LYS A 94 -5.76 2.68 -10.00
C LYS A 94 -4.93 3.95 -10.21
N GLN A 95 -4.78 4.76 -9.17
CA GLN A 95 -3.99 5.99 -9.25
C GLN A 95 -2.53 5.74 -9.58
N ILE A 96 -1.89 4.74 -8.95
CA ILE A 96 -0.51 4.36 -9.31
C ILE A 96 -0.42 3.97 -10.78
N ARG A 97 -1.35 3.13 -11.27
CA ARG A 97 -1.36 2.70 -12.68
C ARG A 97 -1.58 3.83 -13.67
N ASP A 98 -2.49 4.75 -13.36
CA ASP A 98 -2.90 5.80 -14.27
C ASP A 98 -1.95 7.02 -14.24
N LYS A 99 -1.34 7.30 -13.07
CA LYS A 99 -0.61 8.55 -12.81
C LYS A 99 0.85 8.35 -12.37
N GLY A 100 1.28 7.13 -12.02
CA GLY A 100 2.60 6.88 -11.44
C GLY A 100 2.85 7.74 -10.20
N LEU A 101 4.09 8.20 -10.00
CA LEU A 101 4.51 9.05 -8.88
C LEU A 101 3.66 10.32 -8.69
N SER A 102 3.05 10.85 -9.76
CA SER A 102 2.30 12.10 -9.66
C SER A 102 1.05 12.01 -8.77
N CYS A 103 0.49 10.82 -8.54
CA CYS A 103 -0.61 10.67 -7.58
C CYS A 103 -0.18 10.88 -6.12
N PHE A 104 1.10 10.73 -5.81
CA PHE A 104 1.59 10.92 -4.45
C PHE A 104 1.37 12.34 -3.94
N ARG A 105 1.47 13.34 -4.83
CA ARG A 105 1.14 14.74 -4.49
C ARG A 105 -0.31 14.90 -4.02
N ASP A 106 -1.26 14.30 -4.75
CA ASP A 106 -2.68 14.32 -4.36
C ASP A 106 -2.88 13.68 -2.97
N TRP A 107 -2.08 12.65 -2.65
CA TRP A 107 -2.13 12.00 -1.34
C TRP A 107 -1.53 12.85 -0.22
N LEU A 108 -0.42 13.57 -0.49
CA LEU A 108 0.18 14.49 0.47
C LEU A 108 -0.75 15.66 0.81
N GLU A 109 -1.42 16.22 -0.20
CA GLU A 109 -2.45 17.24 -0.03
C GLU A 109 -3.61 16.70 0.81
N GLY A 110 -4.10 15.51 0.48
CA GLY A 110 -5.15 14.84 1.24
C GLY A 110 -4.74 14.40 2.65
N ALA A 111 -3.44 14.29 2.93
CA ALA A 111 -2.89 13.95 4.24
C ALA A 111 -2.70 15.17 5.17
N ASP A 112 -3.04 16.38 4.71
CA ASP A 112 -2.79 17.65 5.41
C ASP A 112 -1.31 17.91 5.74
N ILE A 113 -0.37 17.24 5.06
CA ILE A 113 1.07 17.32 5.36
C ILE A 113 1.64 18.72 5.05
N PHE A 114 0.95 19.54 4.24
CA PHE A 114 1.35 20.91 3.94
C PHE A 114 0.95 21.97 4.98
N GLN A 115 0.21 21.64 6.05
CA GLN A 115 -0.11 22.62 7.09
C GLN A 115 0.88 22.68 8.26
N ASN A 116 1.87 21.78 8.32
CA ASN A 116 2.83 21.71 9.44
C ASN A 116 4.27 22.13 9.08
N PHE A 117 4.48 22.71 7.91
CA PHE A 117 5.79 23.26 7.48
C PHE A 117 5.72 24.77 7.14
N SER A 118 4.90 25.53 7.88
CA SER A 118 4.95 27.01 7.89
C SER A 118 5.54 27.53 9.20
#